data_AF-A0A952QIG6-F1
#
_entry.id   AF-A0A952QIG6-F1
#
_cell.length_a   1.000
_cell.length_b   1.000
_cell.length_c   1.000
_cell.angle_alpha   90.00
_cell.angle_beta   90.00
_cell.angle_gamma   90.00
#
_symmetry.space_group_name_H-M   'P 1'
#
loop_
_entity.id
_entity.type
_entity.pdbx_description
1 polymer ?
#
loop_
_entity_poly.entity_id
_entity_poly.type
_entity_poly.pdbx_seq_one_letter_code
_entity_poly.pdbx_strand_id
1 'polypeptide(L)'
;MSDHDHEPSAPLPAGQDAESELTGESAQPAVADDPVKVEQAERMLREANLARVRGNATVADRLLKEAADLAPNTPSVLAALGDDMVARGQFRRAKEFFARAHQLDPTNAVIENKFGEMVLKVDLHIDPFAHNQEFDSFARPGILMFLSAILPGTGQMIVERYVKGGIMLAIFAACMGGIAMLPGGFKLIGTLFTGKGEYDPMAAILLGVSGIDAMWSVVDLASLKKAHEKKIGRPTPPVDGF
;
A
#
# COMPACT_ATOMS: atom_id res chain seq x y z
N MET A 1 61.19 -33.88 8.30
CA MET A 1 60.29 -32.84 8.85
C MET A 1 59.89 -31.96 7.68
N SER A 2 58.81 -32.31 6.98
CA SER A 2 57.44 -31.89 7.29
C SER A 2 57.14 -30.54 6.61
N ASP A 3 56.54 -30.66 5.43
CA ASP A 3 55.38 -29.90 4.94
C ASP A 3 55.18 -28.48 5.47
N HIS A 4 55.27 -27.51 4.56
CA HIS A 4 54.19 -26.53 4.41
C HIS A 4 54.29 -25.89 3.03
N ASP A 5 53.44 -26.39 2.13
CA ASP A 5 53.09 -25.74 0.87
C ASP A 5 52.55 -24.33 1.16
N HIS A 6 53.23 -23.31 0.65
CA HIS A 6 52.64 -21.99 0.46
C HIS A 6 52.18 -21.89 -0.99
N GLU A 7 50.92 -22.24 -1.20
CA GLU A 7 50.17 -21.93 -2.41
C GLU A 7 50.22 -20.41 -2.70
N PRO A 8 50.58 -19.97 -3.92
CA PRO A 8 50.42 -18.58 -4.30
C PRO A 8 48.93 -18.26 -4.43
N SER A 9 48.45 -17.35 -3.57
CA SER A 9 47.07 -16.85 -3.56
C SER A 9 46.68 -16.30 -4.93
N ALA A 10 45.67 -16.93 -5.53
CA ALA A 10 45.05 -16.50 -6.77
C ALA A 10 44.54 -15.04 -6.66
N PRO A 11 44.59 -14.24 -7.75
CA PRO A 11 44.00 -12.91 -7.76
C PRO A 11 42.47 -13.00 -7.62
N LEU A 12 41.91 -12.23 -6.70
CA LEU A 12 40.47 -12.00 -6.57
C LEU A 12 39.92 -11.39 -7.87
N PRO A 13 38.95 -12.02 -8.57
CA PRO A 13 38.23 -11.36 -9.65
C PRO A 13 37.22 -10.39 -9.02
N ALA A 14 37.58 -9.11 -8.97
CA ALA A 14 36.68 -8.05 -8.54
C ALA A 14 36.11 -7.34 -9.77
N GLY A 15 34.79 -7.45 -9.97
CA GLY A 15 34.00 -6.35 -10.53
C GLY A 15 33.40 -6.50 -11.93
N GLN A 16 33.06 -7.71 -12.41
CA GLN A 16 32.28 -7.85 -13.66
C GLN A 16 31.00 -8.70 -13.54
N ASP A 17 30.72 -9.28 -12.38
CA ASP A 17 29.64 -10.27 -12.24
C ASP A 17 28.30 -9.65 -11.78
N ALA A 18 28.22 -8.35 -11.51
CA ALA A 18 26.98 -7.70 -11.04
C ALA A 18 26.13 -7.08 -12.16
N GLU A 19 26.67 -6.92 -13.38
CA GLU A 19 25.93 -6.33 -14.51
C GLU A 19 25.29 -7.37 -15.44
N SER A 20 25.61 -8.67 -15.30
CA SER A 20 25.06 -9.72 -16.18
C SER A 20 23.83 -10.44 -15.63
N GLU A 21 23.42 -10.19 -14.37
CA GLU A 21 22.24 -10.86 -13.78
C GLU A 21 20.91 -10.16 -14.10
N LEU A 22 20.93 -8.96 -14.70
CA LEU A 22 19.71 -8.25 -15.12
C LEU A 22 19.25 -8.57 -16.55
N THR A 23 19.98 -9.41 -17.29
CA THR A 23 19.68 -9.72 -18.71
C THR A 23 19.20 -11.15 -18.97
N GLY A 24 18.96 -11.97 -17.94
CA GLY A 24 18.81 -13.42 -18.12
C GLY A 24 17.43 -14.05 -17.87
N GLU A 25 16.48 -13.40 -17.21
CA GLU A 25 15.24 -14.07 -16.79
C GLU A 25 14.09 -13.82 -17.79
N SER A 26 14.04 -14.65 -18.83
CA SER A 26 12.87 -14.93 -19.68
C SER A 26 12.34 -13.79 -20.57
N ALA A 27 13.17 -13.32 -21.51
CA ALA A 27 12.67 -12.67 -22.72
C ALA A 27 11.94 -13.68 -23.62
N GLN A 28 10.69 -14.01 -23.29
CA GLN A 28 9.74 -14.45 -24.31
C GLN A 28 9.47 -13.24 -25.20
N PRO A 29 9.60 -13.33 -26.54
CA PRO A 29 9.22 -12.24 -27.41
C PRO A 29 7.74 -11.97 -27.15
N ALA A 30 7.43 -10.80 -26.58
CA ALA A 30 6.07 -10.36 -26.37
C ALA A 30 5.37 -10.41 -27.72
N VAL A 31 4.43 -11.34 -27.86
CA VAL A 31 3.73 -11.58 -29.12
C VAL A 31 2.94 -10.32 -29.43
N ALA A 32 3.35 -9.61 -30.48
CA ALA A 32 2.65 -8.42 -30.94
C ALA A 32 1.20 -8.79 -31.29
N ASP A 33 0.25 -7.99 -30.81
CA ASP A 33 -1.17 -8.22 -31.05
C ASP A 33 -1.51 -8.04 -32.54
N ASP A 34 -2.61 -8.66 -32.96
CA ASP A 34 -3.15 -8.51 -34.32
C ASP A 34 -3.38 -7.02 -34.65
N PRO A 35 -2.79 -6.47 -35.73
CA PRO A 35 -2.90 -5.06 -36.08
C PRO A 35 -4.35 -4.54 -36.16
N VAL A 36 -5.30 -5.40 -36.56
CA VAL A 36 -6.73 -5.02 -36.63
C VAL A 36 -7.31 -4.84 -35.23
N LYS A 37 -6.91 -5.68 -34.28
CA LYS A 37 -7.32 -5.60 -32.86
C LYS A 37 -6.64 -4.43 -32.16
N VAL A 38 -5.37 -4.16 -32.48
CA VAL A 38 -4.65 -2.97 -32.00
C VAL A 38 -5.40 -1.70 -32.38
N GLU A 39 -5.76 -1.55 -33.65
CA GLU A 39 -6.48 -0.34 -34.11
C GLU A 39 -7.86 -0.21 -33.43
N GLN A 40 -8.56 -1.33 -33.22
CA GLN A 40 -9.83 -1.36 -32.48
C GLN A 40 -9.64 -0.95 -31.01
N ALA A 41 -8.62 -1.47 -30.33
CA ALA A 41 -8.29 -1.12 -28.95
C ALA A 41 -7.92 0.36 -28.82
N GLU A 42 -7.17 0.91 -29.77
CA GLU A 42 -6.83 2.34 -29.78
C GLU A 42 -8.06 3.23 -30.01
N ARG A 43 -9.02 2.80 -30.85
CA ARG A 43 -10.31 3.49 -30.98
C ARG A 43 -11.06 3.50 -29.64
N MET A 44 -11.12 2.36 -28.96
CA MET A 44 -11.73 2.25 -27.62
C MET A 44 -11.03 3.15 -26.59
N LEU A 45 -9.69 3.27 -26.63
CA LEU A 45 -8.96 4.19 -25.76
C LEU A 45 -9.32 5.66 -26.01
N ARG A 46 -9.45 6.06 -27.27
CA ARG A 46 -9.88 7.43 -27.61
C ARG A 46 -11.28 7.72 -27.08
N GLU A 47 -12.19 6.78 -27.23
CA GLU A 47 -13.55 6.88 -26.67
C GLU A 47 -13.56 6.90 -25.13
N ALA A 48 -12.74 6.05 -24.50
CA ALA A 48 -12.57 6.02 -23.05
C ALA A 48 -12.09 7.37 -22.53
N ASN A 49 -11.07 7.96 -23.16
CA ASN A 49 -10.56 9.27 -22.79
C ASN A 49 -11.62 10.38 -22.96
N LEU A 50 -12.41 10.34 -24.04
CA LEU A 50 -13.52 11.27 -24.24
C LEU A 50 -14.60 11.11 -23.15
N ALA A 51 -14.91 9.87 -22.76
CA ALA A 51 -15.82 9.58 -21.67
C ALA A 51 -15.31 10.10 -20.31
N ARG A 52 -13.99 9.97 -20.03
CA ARG A 52 -13.36 10.54 -18.83
C ARG A 52 -13.51 12.06 -18.77
N VAL A 53 -13.21 12.75 -19.88
CA VAL A 53 -13.33 14.21 -19.97
C VAL A 53 -14.77 14.68 -19.76
N ARG A 54 -15.76 13.87 -20.19
CA ARG A 54 -17.19 14.13 -19.98
C ARG A 54 -17.68 13.77 -18.56
N GLY A 55 -16.79 13.34 -17.67
CA GLY A 55 -17.14 12.93 -16.30
C GLY A 55 -17.78 11.55 -16.19
N ASN A 56 -17.84 10.79 -17.28
CA ASN A 56 -18.45 9.47 -17.32
C ASN A 56 -17.40 8.37 -17.08
N ALA A 57 -16.86 8.34 -15.85
CA ALA A 57 -15.77 7.44 -15.47
C ALA A 57 -16.13 5.95 -15.60
N THR A 58 -17.40 5.56 -15.39
CA THR A 58 -17.84 4.17 -15.50
C THR A 58 -17.74 3.64 -16.93
N VAL A 59 -18.10 4.48 -17.92
CA VAL A 59 -17.98 4.12 -19.34
C VAL A 59 -16.51 4.06 -19.76
N ALA A 60 -15.69 4.99 -19.26
CA ALA A 60 -14.25 4.98 -19.53
C ALA A 60 -13.56 3.71 -18.99
N ASP A 61 -13.83 3.33 -17.74
CA ASP A 61 -13.26 2.13 -17.14
C ASP A 61 -13.65 0.85 -17.89
N ARG A 62 -14.90 0.79 -18.38
CA ARG A 62 -15.36 -0.35 -19.19
C ARG A 62 -14.60 -0.41 -20.52
N LEU A 63 -14.53 0.71 -21.25
CA LEU A 63 -13.85 0.77 -22.54
C LEU A 63 -12.34 0.50 -22.41
N LEU A 64 -11.71 0.93 -21.31
CA LEU A 64 -10.31 0.63 -21.03
C LEU A 64 -10.08 -0.87 -20.81
N LYS A 65 -10.98 -1.55 -20.09
CA LYS A 65 -10.91 -3.01 -19.90
C LYS A 65 -11.10 -3.76 -21.21
N GLU A 66 -12.09 -3.37 -22.01
CA GLU A 66 -12.33 -3.97 -23.32
C GLU A 66 -11.11 -3.80 -24.25
N ALA A 67 -10.46 -2.64 -24.23
CA ALA A 67 -9.22 -2.40 -24.97
C ALA A 67 -8.07 -3.29 -24.48
N ALA A 68 -7.93 -3.45 -23.16
CA ALA A 68 -6.93 -4.32 -22.54
C ALA A 68 -7.14 -5.81 -22.85
N ASP A 69 -8.38 -6.27 -22.89
CA ASP A 69 -8.72 -7.65 -23.24
C ASP A 69 -8.51 -7.92 -24.74
N LEU A 70 -8.72 -6.90 -25.58
CA LEU A 70 -8.61 -7.02 -27.03
C LEU A 70 -7.16 -7.00 -27.53
N ALA A 71 -6.32 -6.15 -26.93
CA ALA A 71 -4.93 -5.97 -27.33
C ALA A 71 -4.02 -5.69 -26.10
N PRO A 72 -3.71 -6.72 -25.29
CA PRO A 72 -2.99 -6.58 -24.03
C PRO A 72 -1.51 -6.14 -24.16
N ASN A 73 -0.89 -6.39 -25.32
CA ASN A 73 0.51 -6.07 -25.61
C ASN A 73 0.64 -4.81 -26.47
N THR A 74 -0.35 -3.93 -26.45
CA THR A 74 -0.30 -2.65 -27.14
C THR A 74 0.30 -1.57 -26.23
N PRO A 75 1.36 -0.84 -26.64
CA PRO A 75 2.00 0.19 -25.81
C PRO A 75 1.04 1.27 -25.30
N SER A 76 0.10 1.72 -26.15
CA SER A 76 -0.90 2.73 -25.79
C SER A 76 -1.91 2.23 -24.75
N VAL A 77 -2.30 0.94 -24.83
CA VAL A 77 -3.19 0.29 -23.87
C VAL A 77 -2.49 0.09 -22.53
N LEU A 78 -1.24 -0.39 -22.54
CA LEU A 78 -0.42 -0.53 -21.34
C LEU A 78 -0.18 0.83 -20.67
N ALA A 79 0.08 1.88 -21.44
CA ALA A 79 0.22 3.23 -20.91
C ALA A 79 -1.09 3.75 -20.28
N ALA A 80 -2.24 3.45 -20.88
CA ALA A 80 -3.54 3.84 -20.34
C ALA A 80 -3.88 3.09 -19.03
N LEU A 81 -3.50 1.81 -18.93
CA LEU A 81 -3.57 1.06 -17.67
C LEU A 81 -2.64 1.66 -16.61
N GLY A 82 -1.43 2.05 -17.01
CA GLY A 82 -0.51 2.79 -16.14
C GLY A 82 -1.12 4.08 -15.60
N ASP A 83 -1.73 4.90 -16.46
CA ASP A 83 -2.41 6.14 -16.06
C ASP A 83 -3.58 5.90 -15.10
N ASP A 84 -4.36 4.84 -15.30
CA ASP A 84 -5.44 4.44 -14.39
C ASP A 84 -4.89 4.02 -13.01
N MET A 85 -3.78 3.27 -12.98
CA MET A 85 -3.09 2.91 -11.73
C MET A 85 -2.56 4.15 -11.01
N VAL A 86 -2.01 5.13 -11.73
CA VAL A 86 -1.58 6.42 -11.15
C VAL A 86 -2.77 7.17 -10.53
N ALA A 87 -3.91 7.22 -11.23
CA ALA A 87 -5.12 7.86 -10.71
C ALA A 87 -5.65 7.20 -9.42
N ARG A 88 -5.36 5.91 -9.23
CA ARG A 88 -5.70 5.12 -8.03
C ARG A 88 -4.60 5.15 -6.96
N GLY A 89 -3.51 5.91 -7.16
CA GLY A 89 -2.36 5.99 -6.24
C GLY A 89 -1.44 4.76 -6.27
N GLN A 90 -1.62 3.82 -7.20
CA GLN A 90 -0.85 2.58 -7.28
C GLN A 90 0.42 2.75 -8.12
N PHE A 91 1.37 3.59 -7.66
CA PHE A 91 2.55 3.99 -8.44
C PHE A 91 3.48 2.83 -8.84
N ARG A 92 3.62 1.79 -8.01
CA ARG A 92 4.44 0.61 -8.34
C ARG A 92 3.87 -0.21 -9.49
N ARG A 93 2.55 -0.47 -9.47
CA ARG A 93 1.87 -1.15 -10.59
C ARG A 93 1.90 -0.29 -11.85
N ALA A 94 1.73 1.02 -11.72
CA ALA A 94 1.89 1.93 -12.84
C ALA A 94 3.29 1.82 -13.48
N LYS A 95 4.36 1.77 -12.65
CA LYS A 95 5.74 1.55 -13.11
C LYS A 95 5.87 0.26 -13.92
N GLU A 96 5.27 -0.85 -13.49
CA GLU A 96 5.31 -2.13 -14.22
C GLU A 96 4.65 -2.01 -15.61
N PHE A 97 3.47 -1.39 -15.68
CA PHE A 97 2.77 -1.17 -16.96
C PHE A 97 3.55 -0.25 -17.90
N PHE A 98 4.11 0.85 -17.39
CA PHE A 98 4.95 1.74 -18.20
C PHE A 98 6.28 1.11 -18.60
N ALA A 99 6.87 0.24 -17.78
CA ALA A 99 8.07 -0.52 -18.14
C ALA A 99 7.78 -1.45 -19.33
N ARG A 100 6.68 -2.19 -19.29
CA ARG A 100 6.26 -3.04 -20.41
C ARG A 100 5.94 -2.23 -21.66
N ALA A 101 5.24 -1.11 -21.51
CA ALA A 101 4.95 -0.22 -22.63
C ALA A 101 6.25 0.33 -23.26
N HIS A 102 7.24 0.70 -22.45
CA HIS A 102 8.53 1.20 -22.91
C HIS A 102 9.38 0.11 -23.58
N GLN A 103 9.32 -1.14 -23.11
CA GLN A 103 9.99 -2.26 -23.76
C GLN A 103 9.43 -2.53 -25.17
N LEU A 104 8.14 -2.33 -25.36
CA LEU A 104 7.45 -2.55 -26.63
C LEU A 104 7.60 -1.38 -27.61
N ASP A 105 7.66 -0.15 -27.10
CA ASP A 105 7.94 1.05 -27.89
C ASP A 105 8.95 1.96 -27.17
N PRO A 106 10.26 1.66 -27.30
CA PRO A 106 11.31 2.45 -26.68
C PRO A 106 11.45 3.86 -27.27
N THR A 107 10.92 4.09 -28.47
CA THR A 107 11.05 5.37 -29.19
C THR A 107 10.02 6.42 -28.77
N ASN A 108 9.03 6.01 -27.97
CA ASN A 108 7.94 6.86 -27.55
C ASN A 108 8.32 7.70 -26.33
N ALA A 109 8.71 8.95 -26.59
CA ALA A 109 9.08 9.91 -25.55
C ALA A 109 7.98 10.14 -24.51
N VAL A 110 6.69 9.94 -24.83
CA VAL A 110 5.60 10.07 -23.86
C VAL A 110 5.63 8.92 -22.86
N ILE A 111 5.81 7.69 -23.34
CA ILE A 111 5.91 6.50 -22.49
C ILE A 111 7.19 6.54 -21.66
N GLU A 112 8.31 6.94 -22.27
CA GLU A 112 9.60 7.11 -21.58
C GLU A 112 9.49 8.13 -20.43
N ASN A 113 8.91 9.31 -20.68
CA ASN A 113 8.70 10.32 -19.65
C ASN A 113 7.81 9.80 -18.51
N LYS A 114 6.70 9.12 -18.83
CA LYS A 114 5.82 8.53 -17.82
C LYS A 114 6.51 7.44 -17.01
N PHE A 115 7.32 6.59 -17.67
CA PHE A 115 8.10 5.57 -16.99
C PHE A 115 9.12 6.20 -16.05
N GLY A 116 9.91 7.17 -16.52
CA GLY A 116 10.88 7.91 -15.70
C GLY A 116 10.23 8.62 -14.51
N GLU A 117 9.10 9.28 -14.72
CA GLU A 117 8.32 9.92 -13.64
C GLU A 117 7.87 8.89 -12.60
N MET A 118 7.42 7.71 -13.02
CA MET A 118 7.00 6.66 -12.09
C MET A 118 8.18 6.01 -11.38
N VAL A 119 9.32 5.84 -12.04
CA VAL A 119 10.55 5.37 -11.39
C VAL A 119 10.93 6.33 -10.26
N LEU A 120 10.96 7.63 -10.54
CA LEU A 120 11.27 8.65 -9.55
C LEU A 120 10.25 8.68 -8.41
N LYS A 121 8.94 8.61 -8.72
CA LYS A 121 7.89 8.58 -7.68
C LYS A 121 7.99 7.34 -6.80
N VAL A 122 8.27 6.17 -7.36
CA VAL A 122 8.43 4.93 -6.59
C VAL A 122 9.70 4.97 -5.73
N ASP A 123 10.79 5.55 -6.23
CA ASP A 123 12.05 5.67 -5.50
C ASP A 123 11.98 6.72 -4.38
N LEU A 124 11.29 7.84 -4.63
CA LEU A 124 11.00 8.86 -3.61
C LEU A 124 9.94 8.40 -2.59
N HIS A 125 8.99 7.57 -3.01
CA HIS A 125 8.00 6.92 -2.14
C HIS A 125 8.44 5.49 -1.81
N ILE A 126 9.53 5.35 -1.04
CA ILE A 126 9.77 4.13 -0.27
C ILE A 126 8.64 4.04 0.76
N ASP A 127 7.50 3.50 0.37
CA ASP A 127 6.55 2.89 1.30
C ASP A 127 7.20 1.59 1.77
N PRO A 128 7.65 1.47 3.03
CA PRO A 128 8.39 0.30 3.52
C PRO A 128 7.55 -1.00 3.52
N PHE A 129 6.27 -0.93 3.14
CA PHE A 129 5.30 -2.02 3.25
C PHE A 129 4.53 -2.32 1.95
N ALA A 130 4.89 -1.73 0.81
CA ALA A 130 4.18 -1.97 -0.46
C ALA A 130 4.57 -3.30 -1.16
N HIS A 131 5.22 -4.23 -0.45
CA HIS A 131 5.20 -5.65 -0.75
C HIS A 131 4.52 -6.32 0.44
N ASN A 132 3.31 -6.86 0.23
CA ASN A 132 2.91 -8.21 0.62
C ASN A 132 1.38 -8.36 0.51
N GLN A 133 0.94 -9.37 -0.23
CA GLN A 133 -0.43 -9.93 -0.15
C GLN A 133 -0.77 -10.42 1.27
N GLU A 134 0.18 -10.45 2.20
CA GLU A 134 -0.03 -10.77 3.61
C GLU A 134 -0.76 -9.67 4.38
N PHE A 135 -0.64 -8.38 4.01
CA PHE A 135 -1.29 -7.29 4.74
C PHE A 135 -2.82 -7.25 4.57
N ASP A 136 -3.36 -7.75 3.45
CA ASP A 136 -4.81 -7.95 3.28
C ASP A 136 -5.38 -8.96 4.29
N SER A 137 -4.55 -9.89 4.78
CA SER A 137 -4.94 -10.82 5.84
C SER A 137 -5.02 -10.15 7.22
N PHE A 138 -4.21 -9.10 7.46
CA PHE A 138 -4.22 -8.30 8.69
C PHE A 138 -5.34 -7.25 8.72
N ALA A 139 -5.93 -6.91 7.57
CA ALA A 139 -7.07 -6.01 7.45
C ALA A 139 -8.43 -6.64 7.85
N ARG A 140 -8.43 -7.78 8.55
CA ARG A 140 -9.68 -8.34 9.12
C ARG A 140 -10.11 -7.49 10.32
N PRO A 141 -11.40 -7.12 10.44
CA PRO A 141 -11.90 -6.28 11.54
C PRO A 141 -11.51 -6.79 12.93
N GLY A 142 -11.43 -8.12 13.11
CA GLY A 142 -10.98 -8.74 14.35
C GLY A 142 -9.51 -8.53 14.68
N ILE A 143 -8.63 -8.48 13.68
CA ILE A 143 -7.18 -8.25 13.86
C ILE A 143 -6.92 -6.78 14.17
N LEU A 144 -7.61 -5.85 13.48
CA LEU A 144 -7.55 -4.42 13.81
C LEU A 144 -8.06 -4.12 15.23
N MET A 145 -9.15 -4.77 15.65
CA MET A 145 -9.66 -4.66 17.02
C MET A 145 -8.69 -5.24 18.05
N PHE A 146 -8.12 -6.42 17.78
CA PHE A 146 -7.17 -7.08 18.67
C PHE A 146 -5.87 -6.27 18.81
N LEU A 147 -5.35 -5.75 17.71
CA LEU A 147 -4.14 -4.92 17.71
C LEU A 147 -4.35 -3.59 18.44
N SER A 148 -5.51 -2.95 18.22
CA SER A 148 -5.90 -1.73 18.93
C SER A 148 -6.17 -1.95 20.43
N ALA A 149 -6.56 -3.17 20.82
CA ALA A 149 -6.79 -3.53 22.23
C ALA A 149 -5.48 -3.75 23.00
N ILE A 150 -4.39 -4.12 22.33
CA ILE A 150 -3.09 -4.39 22.96
C ILE A 150 -2.20 -3.15 22.94
N LEU A 151 -2.21 -2.38 21.85
CA LEU A 151 -1.48 -1.13 21.70
C LEU A 151 -2.36 -0.06 21.04
N PRO A 152 -2.81 0.96 21.79
CA PRO A 152 -3.56 2.09 21.25
C PRO A 152 -2.81 2.75 20.09
N GLY A 153 -3.54 3.24 19.09
CA GLY A 153 -2.99 3.96 17.94
C GLY A 153 -2.48 3.09 16.78
N THR A 154 -2.11 1.83 17.02
CA THR A 154 -1.62 0.92 15.96
C THR A 154 -2.67 0.65 14.88
N GLY A 155 -3.93 0.48 15.26
CA GLY A 155 -5.04 0.35 14.31
C GLY A 155 -5.25 1.59 13.44
N GLN A 156 -4.97 2.79 13.97
CA GLN A 156 -5.13 4.04 13.22
C GLN A 156 -3.97 4.31 12.26
N MET A 157 -2.80 3.74 12.51
CA MET A 157 -1.69 3.72 11.56
C MET A 157 -2.01 2.84 10.34
N ILE A 158 -2.84 1.82 10.50
CA ILE A 158 -3.29 0.95 9.40
C ILE A 158 -4.36 1.65 8.55
N VAL A 159 -5.17 2.54 9.13
CA VAL A 159 -6.23 3.29 8.43
C VAL A 159 -5.71 4.63 7.86
N GLU A 160 -4.42 4.69 7.52
CA GLU A 160 -3.72 5.84 6.91
C GLU A 160 -3.81 7.16 7.71
N ARG A 161 -4.21 7.12 8.99
CA ARG A 161 -4.30 8.30 9.88
C ARG A 161 -3.12 8.34 10.85
N TYR A 162 -1.91 8.41 10.29
CA TYR A 162 -0.64 8.33 11.01
C TYR A 162 -0.46 9.36 12.12
N VAL A 163 -0.90 10.61 11.91
CA VAL A 163 -0.79 11.66 12.93
C VAL A 163 -1.59 11.30 14.19
N LYS A 164 -2.80 10.79 14.01
CA LYS A 164 -3.65 10.37 15.15
C LYS A 164 -3.09 9.12 15.81
N GLY A 165 -2.73 8.10 15.02
CA GLY A 165 -2.13 6.87 15.54
C GLY A 165 -0.83 7.12 16.32
N GLY A 166 0.03 8.00 15.82
CA GLY A 166 1.26 8.41 16.47
C GLY A 166 1.05 9.16 17.79
N ILE A 167 0.05 10.05 17.87
CA ILE A 167 -0.30 10.76 19.11
C ILE A 167 -0.77 9.77 20.18
N MET A 168 -1.66 8.84 19.83
CA MET A 168 -2.18 7.83 20.78
C MET A 168 -1.06 6.91 21.28
N LEU A 169 -0.20 6.45 20.37
CA LEU A 169 0.95 5.62 20.73
C LEU A 169 1.94 6.37 21.65
N ALA A 170 2.16 7.66 21.40
CA ALA A 170 3.03 8.49 22.24
C ALA A 170 2.46 8.70 23.65
N ILE A 171 1.14 8.92 23.77
CA ILE A 171 0.45 9.03 25.07
C ILE A 171 0.55 7.71 25.83
N PHE A 172 0.28 6.59 25.17
CA PHE A 172 0.40 5.26 25.76
C PHE A 172 1.83 4.96 26.23
N ALA A 173 2.84 5.23 25.39
CA ALA A 173 4.23 5.03 25.73
C ALA A 173 4.69 5.94 26.89
N ALA A 174 4.23 7.19 26.95
CA ALA A 174 4.52 8.10 28.05
C ALA A 174 3.89 7.62 29.37
N CYS A 175 2.65 7.12 29.34
CA CYS A 175 1.99 6.55 30.52
C CYS A 175 2.70 5.28 30.99
N MET A 176 3.05 4.37 30.08
CA MET A 176 3.77 3.14 30.39
C MET A 176 5.18 3.40 30.92
N GLY A 177 5.89 4.36 30.34
CA GLY A 177 7.19 4.82 30.85
C GLY A 177 7.10 5.43 32.25
N GLY A 178 6.07 6.25 32.49
CA GLY A 178 5.79 6.81 33.81
C GLY A 178 5.53 5.74 34.87
N ILE A 179 4.73 4.71 34.54
CA ILE A 179 4.46 3.57 35.42
C ILE A 179 5.75 2.76 35.69
N ALA A 180 6.61 2.58 34.68
CA ALA A 180 7.87 1.86 34.83
C ALA A 180 8.88 2.57 35.73
N MET A 181 8.80 3.90 35.83
CA MET A 181 9.65 4.69 36.74
C MET A 181 9.15 4.70 38.19
N LEU A 182 7.89 4.34 38.44
CA LEU A 182 7.35 4.24 39.79
C LEU A 182 7.78 2.91 40.44
N PRO A 183 8.27 2.93 41.68
CA PRO A 183 8.67 1.71 42.38
C PRO A 183 7.46 0.80 42.60
N GLY A 184 7.40 -0.29 41.84
CA GLY A 184 6.26 -1.20 41.87
C GLY A 184 5.03 -0.74 41.08
N GLY A 185 5.16 0.20 40.13
CA GLY A 185 4.03 0.69 39.33
C GLY A 185 3.23 -0.42 38.63
N PHE A 186 3.90 -1.47 38.16
CA PHE A 186 3.23 -2.64 37.56
C PHE A 186 2.57 -3.58 38.59
N LYS A 187 2.89 -3.49 39.88
CA LYS A 187 2.23 -4.30 40.93
C LYS A 187 0.77 -3.92 41.09
N LEU A 188 0.39 -2.69 40.72
CA LEU A 188 -1.00 -2.25 40.74
C LEU A 188 -1.87 -3.11 39.80
N ILE A 189 -1.34 -3.53 38.66
CA ILE A 189 -2.02 -4.45 37.73
C ILE A 189 -2.35 -5.75 38.47
N GLY A 190 -1.36 -6.36 39.13
CA GLY A 190 -1.58 -7.56 39.94
C GLY A 190 -2.61 -7.35 41.05
N THR A 191 -2.58 -6.18 41.71
CA THR A 191 -3.49 -5.81 42.79
C THR A 191 -4.95 -5.69 42.31
N LEU A 192 -5.17 -5.17 41.10
CA LEU A 192 -6.50 -5.09 40.48
C LEU A 192 -7.10 -6.47 40.19
N PHE A 193 -6.28 -7.47 39.85
CA PHE A 193 -6.75 -8.82 39.54
C PHE A 193 -6.91 -9.71 40.79
N THR A 194 -6.06 -9.55 41.80
CA THR A 194 -6.05 -10.42 42.99
C THR A 194 -6.75 -9.81 44.20
N GLY A 195 -7.05 -8.50 44.18
CA GLY A 195 -7.61 -7.75 45.30
C GLY A 195 -6.64 -7.61 46.49
N LYS A 196 -5.39 -8.06 46.35
CA LYS A 196 -4.37 -8.04 47.41
C LYS A 196 -3.10 -7.41 46.86
N GLY A 197 -2.65 -6.31 47.47
CA GLY A 197 -1.39 -5.67 47.09
C GLY A 197 -1.30 -4.21 47.49
N GLU A 198 -0.15 -3.62 47.17
CA GLU A 198 0.17 -2.21 47.44
C GLU A 198 -0.54 -1.32 46.40
N TYR A 199 -1.25 -0.30 46.88
CA TYR A 199 -1.92 0.68 46.03
C TYR A 199 -1.06 1.93 45.88
N ASP A 200 -0.63 2.21 44.64
CA ASP A 200 0.01 3.48 44.28
C ASP A 200 -1.00 4.36 43.50
N PRO A 201 -1.42 5.51 44.06
CA PRO A 201 -2.38 6.40 43.41
C PRO A 201 -1.86 7.00 42.10
N MET A 202 -0.55 7.20 41.94
CA MET A 202 0.01 7.77 40.70
C MET A 202 -0.01 6.73 39.57
N ALA A 203 0.37 5.48 39.88
CA ALA A 203 0.25 4.38 38.94
C ALA A 203 -1.21 4.15 38.54
N ALA A 204 -2.17 4.34 39.46
CA ALA A 204 -3.60 4.20 39.18
C ALA A 204 -4.13 5.26 38.22
N ILE A 205 -3.69 6.51 38.37
CA ILE A 205 -4.05 7.60 37.46
C ILE A 205 -3.49 7.34 36.06
N LEU A 206 -2.20 7.00 35.94
CA LEU A 206 -1.56 6.74 34.64
C LEU A 206 -2.20 5.54 33.92
N LEU A 207 -2.53 4.49 34.66
CA LEU A 207 -3.21 3.31 34.12
C LEU A 207 -4.65 3.63 33.71
N GLY A 208 -5.35 4.48 34.46
CA GLY A 208 -6.67 4.99 34.09
C GLY A 208 -6.65 5.82 32.80
N VAL A 209 -5.69 6.74 32.65
CA VAL A 209 -5.51 7.54 31.44
C VAL A 209 -5.21 6.65 30.24
N SER A 210 -4.30 5.68 30.39
CA SER A 210 -4.00 4.68 29.36
C SER A 210 -5.22 3.84 28.96
N GLY A 211 -6.06 3.47 29.92
CA GLY A 211 -7.29 2.71 29.65
C GLY A 211 -8.34 3.53 28.90
N ILE A 212 -8.48 4.82 29.24
CA ILE A 212 -9.38 5.74 28.53
C ILE A 212 -8.91 5.95 27.09
N ASP A 213 -7.60 6.13 26.87
CA ASP A 213 -7.01 6.27 25.54
C ASP A 213 -7.25 5.01 24.67
N ALA A 214 -7.06 3.82 25.24
CA ALA A 214 -7.37 2.56 24.58
C ALA A 214 -8.87 2.45 24.20
N MET A 215 -9.75 2.82 25.13
CA MET A 215 -11.20 2.81 24.87
C MET A 215 -11.60 3.81 23.77
N TRP A 216 -10.99 5.00 23.77
CA TRP A 216 -11.23 6.02 22.75
C TRP A 216 -10.73 5.56 21.37
N SER A 217 -9.60 4.85 21.32
CA SER A 217 -9.05 4.26 20.08
C SER A 217 -10.06 3.32 19.41
N VAL A 218 -10.71 2.47 20.20
CA VAL A 218 -11.71 1.51 19.70
C VAL A 218 -12.96 2.22 19.18
N VAL A 219 -13.43 3.25 19.88
CA VAL A 219 -14.60 4.05 19.46
C VAL A 219 -14.31 4.84 18.18
N ASP A 220 -13.16 5.49 18.09
CA ASP A 220 -12.75 6.23 16.88
C ASP A 220 -12.68 5.27 15.69
N LEU A 221 -12.06 4.09 15.86
CA LEU A 221 -11.97 3.06 14.82
C LEU A 221 -13.35 2.54 14.38
N ALA A 222 -14.27 2.30 15.32
CA ALA A 222 -15.64 1.86 15.02
C ALA A 222 -16.45 2.95 14.26
N SER A 223 -16.16 4.23 14.51
CA SER A 223 -16.82 5.34 13.82
C SER A 223 -16.45 5.41 12.32
N LEU A 224 -15.23 4.99 11.96
CA LEU A 224 -14.74 4.98 10.58
C LEU A 224 -15.53 3.99 9.70
N LYS A 225 -15.95 2.85 10.26
CA LYS A 225 -16.76 1.85 9.54
C LYS A 225 -18.14 2.39 9.14
N LYS A 226 -18.80 3.15 10.03
CA LYS A 226 -20.10 3.79 9.75
C LYS A 226 -20.03 4.89 8.69
N ALA A 227 -18.90 5.58 8.56
CA ALA A 227 -18.73 6.64 7.57
C ALA A 227 -18.67 6.09 6.13
N HIS A 228 -18.09 4.89 5.93
CA HIS A 228 -18.05 4.21 4.64
C HIS A 228 -19.39 3.58 4.23
N GLU A 229 -20.21 3.12 5.19
CA GLU A 229 -21.53 2.55 4.90
C GLU A 229 -22.56 3.62 4.46
N LYS A 230 -22.35 4.89 4.81
CA LYS A 230 -23.31 5.97 4.55
C LYS A 230 -23.04 6.70 3.23
N LYS A 231 -23.23 6.03 2.08
CA LYS A 231 -23.61 6.65 0.78
C LYS A 231 -23.71 5.62 -0.36
N ILE A 232 -24.91 5.11 -0.63
CA ILE A 232 -25.50 5.03 -1.98
C ILE A 232 -27.00 5.27 -1.82
N GLY A 233 -27.41 6.54 -1.79
CA GLY A 233 -28.82 6.87 -2.01
C GLY A 233 -29.13 6.58 -3.47
N ARG A 234 -30.00 5.61 -3.75
CA ARG A 234 -30.54 5.42 -5.11
C ARG A 234 -31.19 6.74 -5.54
N PRO A 235 -30.83 7.33 -6.69
CA PRO A 235 -31.60 8.44 -7.22
C PRO A 235 -33.04 7.96 -7.41
N THR A 236 -34.01 8.66 -6.83
CA THR A 236 -35.43 8.42 -7.11
C THR A 236 -35.65 8.63 -8.60
N PRO A 237 -36.25 7.67 -9.33
CA PRO A 237 -36.52 7.85 -10.75
C PRO A 237 -37.42 9.08 -10.95
N PRO A 238 -37.24 9.83 -12.05
CA PRO A 238 -38.14 10.92 -12.38
C PRO A 238 -39.55 10.34 -12.56
N VAL A 239 -40.50 10.85 -11.76
CA VAL A 239 -41.92 10.59 -11.93
C VAL A 239 -42.41 11.50 -13.06
N ASP A 240 -42.21 11.05 -14.30
CA ASP A 240 -42.90 11.63 -15.44
C ASP A 240 -44.18 10.83 -15.71
N GLY A 241 -45.32 11.53 -15.61
CA GLY A 241 -46.59 11.07 -16.17
C GLY A 241 -47.82 11.40 -15.32
N PHE A 242 -48.33 12.62 -15.45
CA PHE A 242 -49.72 12.94 -15.82
C PHE A 242 -49.78 14.36 -16.40
#